data_AF-A0A359IAC8-F1
#
_entry.id   AF-A0A359IAC8-F1
#
_cell.length_a   1.000
_cell.length_b   1.000
_cell.length_c   1.000
_cell.angle_alpha   90.00
_cell.angle_beta   90.00
_cell.angle_gamma   90.00
#
_symmetry.space_group_name_H-M   'P 1'
#
loop_
_entity.id
_entity.type
_entity.pdbx_description
1 polymer ?
#
loop_
_entity_poly.entity_id
_entity_poly.type
_entity_poly.pdbx_seq_one_letter_code
_entity_poly.pdbx_strand_id
1 'polypeptide(L)' 'QSGYGRTGKFFAHQHAGIRPDIITSAKGIANGFPMSAVLMSPEIRPEKGMLGTTFGGNHLACAAAIAVLEI' A
#
# COMPACT_ATOMS: atom_id res chain seq x y z
N GLN A 1 -7.24 -2.81 -5.43
CA GLN A 1 -8.29 -3.87 -5.29
C GLN A 1 -7.67 -5.25 -5.33
N SER A 2 -6.72 -5.49 -6.22
CA SER A 2 -6.04 -6.77 -6.46
C SER A 2 -4.70 -6.92 -5.73
N GLY A 3 -4.50 -6.19 -4.63
CA GLY A 3 -3.35 -6.35 -3.74
C GLY A 3 -3.72 -7.17 -2.49
N TYR A 4 -2.78 -7.33 -1.57
CA TYR A 4 -2.96 -8.07 -0.32
C TYR A 4 -3.51 -9.49 -0.53
N GLY A 5 -2.86 -10.26 -1.42
CA GLY A 5 -3.15 -11.69 -1.57
C GLY A 5 -4.44 -12.02 -2.34
N ARG A 6 -5.25 -11.03 -2.72
CA ARG A 6 -6.57 -11.22 -3.37
C ARG A 6 -6.54 -12.12 -4.61
N THR A 7 -5.40 -12.21 -5.30
CA THR A 7 -5.25 -12.99 -6.54
C THR A 7 -4.33 -14.21 -6.37
N GLY A 8 -4.01 -14.61 -5.14
CA GLY A 8 -3.06 -15.70 -4.84
C GLY A 8 -1.58 -15.29 -4.85
N LYS A 9 -1.26 -14.09 -5.36
CA LYS A 9 0.01 -13.38 -5.10
C LYS A 9 -0.26 -12.10 -4.33
N PHE A 10 0.77 -11.56 -3.68
CA PHE A 10 0.62 -10.36 -2.84
C PHE A 10 0.09 -9.17 -3.64
N PHE A 11 0.62 -8.93 -4.85
CA PHE A 11 0.08 -8.00 -5.84
C PHE A 11 -0.16 -8.71 -7.18
N ALA A 12 -1.27 -8.41 -7.85
CA ALA A 12 -1.62 -9.05 -9.11
C ALA A 12 -0.59 -8.88 -10.25
N HIS A 13 0.13 -7.74 -10.31
CA HIS A 13 1.15 -7.52 -11.36
C HIS A 13 2.27 -8.57 -11.31
N GLN A 14 2.48 -9.23 -10.17
CA GLN A 14 3.47 -10.30 -10.00
C GLN A 14 3.12 -11.56 -10.81
N HIS A 15 1.86 -11.74 -11.25
CA HIS A 15 1.49 -12.80 -12.18
C HIS A 15 2.06 -12.57 -13.58
N ALA A 16 2.21 -11.30 -13.98
CA ALA A 16 2.74 -10.91 -15.29
C ALA A 16 4.25 -10.62 -15.28
N GLY A 17 4.95 -10.80 -14.15
CA GLY A 17 6.38 -10.48 -14.03
C GLY A 17 6.70 -8.98 -14.16
N ILE A 18 5.70 -8.11 -14.08
CA ILE A 18 5.85 -6.66 -14.23
C ILE A 18 6.44 -6.08 -12.95
N ARG A 19 7.37 -5.12 -13.09
CA ARG A 19 7.90 -4.28 -12.02
C ARG A 19 7.37 -2.84 -12.19
N PRO A 20 6.30 -2.44 -11.47
CA PRO A 20 5.74 -1.11 -11.58
C PRO A 20 6.60 -0.05 -10.87
N ASP A 21 6.65 1.16 -11.41
CA ASP A 21 7.29 2.29 -10.73
C ASP A 21 6.42 2.88 -9.61
N ILE A 22 5.09 2.74 -9.72
CA ILE A 22 4.14 3.18 -8.70
C ILE A 22 3.10 2.08 -8.47
N ILE A 23 2.80 1.81 -7.20
CA ILE A 23 1.73 0.89 -6.78
C ILE A 23 0.81 1.61 -5.81
N THR A 24 -0.50 1.56 -6.07
CA THR A 24 -1.52 2.06 -5.14
C THR A 24 -2.16 0.90 -4.37
N SER A 25 -2.36 1.10 -3.07
CA SER A 25 -2.98 0.10 -2.20
C SER A 25 -3.93 0.73 -1.19
N ALA A 26 -4.95 -0.03 -0.80
CA ALA A 26 -6.00 0.33 0.14
C ALA A 26 -6.76 -0.96 0.48
N LYS A 27 -8.04 -0.86 0.90
CA LYS A 27 -8.93 -2.01 1.11
C LYS A 27 -8.33 -3.06 2.07
N GLY A 28 -7.71 -4.11 1.54
CA GLY A 28 -7.12 -5.19 2.32
C GLY A 28 -5.95 -4.77 3.21
N ILE A 29 -5.32 -3.62 2.96
CA ILE A 29 -4.14 -3.14 3.69
C ILE A 29 -4.29 -3.10 5.21
N ALA A 30 -5.48 -2.78 5.71
CA ALA A 30 -5.79 -2.71 7.14
C ALA A 30 -7.11 -3.42 7.45
N ASN A 31 -7.46 -4.42 6.63
CA ASN A 31 -8.62 -5.31 6.76
C ASN A 31 -9.91 -4.66 7.31
N GLY A 32 -10.29 -3.51 6.75
CA GLY A 32 -11.51 -2.78 7.11
C GLY A 32 -11.28 -1.43 7.81
N PHE A 33 -10.12 -1.21 8.44
CA PHE A 33 -9.77 0.10 8.99
C PHE A 33 -9.28 1.06 7.88
N PRO A 34 -9.61 2.37 7.91
CA PRO A 34 -9.24 3.30 6.84
C PRO A 34 -7.72 3.48 6.68
N MET A 35 -7.18 2.96 5.58
CA MET A 35 -5.79 3.18 5.16
C MET A 35 -5.62 3.04 3.65
N SER A 36 -4.70 3.82 3.10
CA SER A 36 -4.18 3.66 1.74
C SER A 36 -2.67 3.92 1.72
N ALA A 37 -1.99 3.41 0.71
CA ALA A 37 -0.56 3.60 0.49
C ALA A 37 -0.28 3.83 -1.00
N VAL A 38 0.78 4.61 -1.27
CA VAL A 38 1.41 4.72 -2.58
C VAL A 38 2.87 4.28 -2.40
N LEU A 39 3.24 3.17 -3.03
CA LEU A 39 4.62 2.71 -3.08
C LEU A 39 5.24 3.27 -4.36
N MET A 40 6.40 3.92 -4.25
CA MET A 40 7.07 4.58 -5.36
C MET A 40 8.49 4.05 -5.52
N SER A 41 8.91 3.86 -6.76
CA SER A 41 10.30 3.56 -7.12
C SER A 41 11.23 4.64 -6.58
N PRO A 42 12.44 4.30 -6.11
CA PRO A 42 13.45 5.28 -5.71
C PRO A 42 13.88 6.26 -6.81
N GLU A 43 13.58 5.94 -8.07
CA GLU A 43 13.78 6.82 -9.24
C GLU A 43 12.78 7.99 -9.25
N ILE A 44 11.62 7.84 -8.60
CA ILE A 44 10.61 8.87 -8.44
C ILE A 44 10.77 9.47 -7.03
N ARG A 45 11.51 10.58 -6.95
CA ARG A 45 11.80 11.24 -5.67
C ARG A 45 10.79 12.34 -5.40
N PRO A 46 9.94 12.22 -4.36
CA PRO A 46 9.04 13.30 -3.99
C PRO A 46 9.82 14.44 -3.32
N GLU A 47 9.32 15.65 -3.51
CA GLU A 47 9.83 16.83 -2.81
C GLU A 47 8.95 17.16 -1.59
N LYS A 48 9.53 17.96 -0.68
CA LYS A 48 8.81 18.42 0.50
C LYS A 48 7.53 19.16 0.09
N GLY A 49 6.39 18.72 0.62
CA GLY A 49 5.08 19.32 0.36
C GLY A 49 4.28 18.66 -0.76
N MET A 50 4.86 17.74 -1.55
CA MET A 50 4.12 17.02 -2.60
C MET A 50 3.21 15.91 -2.05
N LEU A 51 3.58 15.32 -0.91
CA LEU A 51 2.85 14.25 -0.26
C LEU A 51 2.35 14.77 1.09
N GLY A 52 1.03 14.88 1.24
CA GLY A 52 0.44 15.46 2.44
C GLY A 52 -0.91 14.85 2.74
N THR A 53 -1.16 14.60 4.03
CA THR A 53 -2.46 14.13 4.53
C THR A 53 -2.62 14.63 5.97
N THR A 54 -3.84 14.91 6.41
CA THR A 54 -4.11 15.18 7.84
C THR A 54 -4.19 13.90 8.66
N PHE A 55 -4.73 12.82 8.09
CA PHE A 55 -5.04 11.56 8.80
C PHE A 55 -4.33 10.31 8.24
N GLY A 56 -3.63 10.44 7.12
CA GLY A 56 -2.92 9.34 6.48
C GLY A 56 -1.73 8.89 7.34
N GLY A 57 -1.49 7.57 7.33
CA GLY A 57 -0.45 6.98 8.17
C GLY A 57 -0.68 7.12 9.67
N ASN A 58 -1.93 7.33 10.11
CA ASN A 58 -2.24 7.40 11.54
C ASN A 58 -1.86 6.11 12.28
N HIS A 59 -1.50 6.23 13.55
CA HIS A 59 -0.94 5.13 14.34
C HIS A 59 -1.85 3.92 14.44
N LEU A 60 -3.17 4.11 14.59
CA LEU A 60 -4.12 3.00 14.68
C LEU A 60 -4.22 2.24 13.35
N ALA A 61 -4.27 2.95 12.22
CA ALA A 61 -4.25 2.35 10.90
C ALA A 61 -2.95 1.57 10.65
N CYS A 62 -1.80 2.11 11.07
CA CYS A 62 -0.51 1.42 10.97
C CYS A 62 -0.48 0.14 11.82
N ALA A 63 -0.98 0.18 13.06
CA ALA A 63 -1.07 -1.01 13.92
C ALA A 63 -1.95 -2.10 13.28
N ALA A 64 -3.12 -1.72 12.75
CA ALA A 64 -3.99 -2.65 12.04
C ALA A 64 -3.32 -3.24 10.79
N ALA A 65 -2.61 -2.42 10.01
CA ALA A 65 -1.92 -2.89 8.81
C ALA A 65 -0.74 -3.83 9.11
N ILE A 66 0.01 -3.58 10.19
CA ILE A 66 1.07 -4.49 10.65
C ILE A 66 0.47 -5.84 11.04
N ALA A 67 -0.59 -5.84 11.86
CA ALA A 67 -1.27 -7.07 12.26
C ALA A 67 -1.81 -7.87 11.05
N VAL A 68 -2.24 -7.19 9.98
CA VAL A 68 -2.67 -7.85 8.73
C VAL A 68 -1.50 -8.52 7.99
N LEU A 69 -0.29 -7.97 8.07
CA LEU A 69 0.90 -8.53 7.41
C LEU A 69 1.50 -9.73 8.15
N GLU A 70 1.18 -9.90 9.43
CA GLU A 70 1.67 -11.00 10.27
C GLU A 70 0.89 -12.31 10.09
N ILE A 71 -0.19 -12.29 9.31
CA ILE A 71 -1.05 -13.44 8.98
C ILE A 71 -0.70 -13.97 7.59
#